data_AF-A0A7W1FIE4-F1
#
_entry.id   AF-A0A7W1FIE4-F1
#
_cell.length_a   1.000
_cell.length_b   1.000
_cell.length_c   1.000
_cell.angle_alpha   90.00
_cell.angle_beta   90.00
_cell.angle_gamma   90.00
#
_symmetry.space_group_name_H-M   'P 1'
#
loop_
_entity.id
_entity.type
_entity.pdbx_description
1 polymer ?
#
loop_
_entity_poly.entity_id
_entity_poly.type
_entity_poly.pdbx_seq_one_letter_code
_entity_poly.pdbx_strand_id
1 'polypeptide(L)'
;MSFIAAGEVLGATTPTRTVRLHGHPHLPDGAYTLVDSYCIDPGCDCRKTMVLVYYERRHVSTIAYGWETTAFYQAWYGRPLDSQTRAEMQGPSIVLGSPDLVAPESMLELFDTLLDDAYQAHFRHQYARFRAAIATQAGKDRVVTFVDRFKPKPNAPCPCGSGRKFKRCCGR
;
A
#
# COMPACT_ATOMS: atom_id res chain seq x y z
N MET A 1 0.64 -1.27 -10.90
CA MET A 1 0.16 -2.24 -9.89
C MET A 1 -0.79 -1.49 -8.99
N SER A 2 -2.04 -1.95 -8.90
CA SER A 2 -3.04 -1.31 -8.05
C SER A 2 -3.06 -2.01 -6.70
N PHE A 3 -3.07 -1.24 -5.61
CA PHE A 3 -3.14 -1.74 -4.24
C PHE A 3 -4.39 -1.17 -3.57
N ILE A 4 -5.09 -2.00 -2.80
CA ILE A 4 -6.26 -1.57 -2.02
C ILE A 4 -6.13 -2.08 -0.59
N ALA A 5 -6.64 -1.30 0.37
CA ALA A 5 -6.58 -1.66 1.79
C ALA A 5 -7.20 -3.03 2.01
N ALA A 6 -6.55 -3.86 2.83
CA ALA A 6 -6.96 -5.25 3.05
C ALA A 6 -8.42 -5.33 3.54
N GLY A 7 -8.83 -4.40 4.40
CA GLY A 7 -10.20 -4.29 4.92
C GLY A 7 -11.30 -4.09 3.88
N GLU A 8 -10.99 -3.54 2.71
CA GLU A 8 -11.99 -3.38 1.62
C GLU A 8 -12.40 -4.73 1.02
N VAL A 9 -11.52 -5.73 1.07
CA VAL A 9 -11.78 -7.07 0.55
C VAL A 9 -12.07 -8.06 1.67
N LEU A 10 -11.26 -8.04 2.74
CA LEU A 10 -11.34 -8.99 3.85
C LEU A 10 -12.40 -8.60 4.89
N GLY A 11 -12.89 -7.36 4.87
CA GLY A 11 -13.95 -6.85 5.73
C GLY A 11 -13.45 -5.96 6.87
N ALA A 12 -14.37 -5.27 7.55
CA ALA A 12 -14.06 -4.27 8.58
C ALA A 12 -13.36 -4.80 9.85
N THR A 13 -13.38 -6.12 10.06
CA THR A 13 -12.66 -6.79 11.18
C THR A 13 -11.21 -7.11 10.84
N THR A 14 -10.73 -6.72 9.66
CA THR A 14 -9.35 -6.91 9.25
C THR A 14 -8.42 -6.14 10.20
N PRO A 15 -7.48 -6.82 10.88
CA PRO A 15 -6.65 -6.19 11.89
C PRO A 15 -5.72 -5.13 11.29
N THR A 16 -5.69 -3.95 11.91
CA THR A 16 -4.71 -2.88 11.67
C THR A 16 -3.78 -2.73 12.87
N ARG A 17 -2.58 -2.19 12.68
CA ARG A 17 -1.67 -1.91 13.80
C ARG A 17 -1.75 -0.44 14.17
N THR A 18 -1.93 -0.13 15.46
CA THR A 18 -1.90 1.24 15.96
C THR A 18 -0.79 1.38 16.98
N VAL A 19 0.08 2.37 16.79
CA VAL A 19 1.12 2.76 17.76
C VAL A 19 0.85 4.17 18.25
N ARG A 20 1.13 4.44 19.52
CA ARG A 20 1.04 5.79 20.09
C ARG A 20 2.44 6.28 20.41
N LEU A 21 2.82 7.41 19.82
CA LEU A 21 4.12 8.04 20.03
C LEU A 21 4.01 9.14 21.07
N HIS A 22 5.08 9.27 21.85
CA HIS A 22 5.29 10.31 22.86
C HIS A 22 6.76 10.70 22.86
N GLY A 23 7.07 11.98 22.66
CA GLY A 23 8.42 12.53 22.70
C GLY A 23 9.35 12.07 21.56
N HIS A 24 8.82 11.66 20.41
CA HIS A 24 9.67 11.28 19.27
C HIS A 24 10.34 12.54 18.68
N PRO A 25 11.66 12.54 18.38
CA PRO A 25 12.39 13.76 18.00
C PRO A 25 11.89 14.42 16.72
N HIS A 26 11.30 13.65 15.80
CA HIS A 26 10.94 14.10 14.45
C HIS A 26 9.51 13.72 14.02
N LEU A 27 8.77 13.01 14.87
CA LEU A 27 7.40 12.61 14.57
C LEU A 27 6.47 13.21 15.63
N PRO A 28 5.35 13.83 15.23
CA PRO A 28 4.36 14.33 16.17
C PRO A 28 3.89 13.27 17.18
N ASP A 29 3.63 13.72 18.40
CA ASP A 29 2.96 12.89 19.40
C ASP A 29 1.54 12.54 18.94
N GLY A 30 1.10 11.32 19.24
CA GLY A 30 -0.24 10.87 18.92
C GLY A 30 -0.29 9.45 18.37
N ALA A 31 -1.47 9.08 17.87
CA ALA A 31 -1.73 7.73 17.38
C ALA A 31 -1.48 7.64 15.87
N TYR A 32 -0.64 6.69 15.49
CA TYR A 32 -0.38 6.29 14.11
C TYR A 32 -1.04 4.95 13.84
N THR A 33 -1.94 4.92 12.86
CA THR A 33 -2.60 3.69 12.39
C THR A 33 -1.99 3.24 11.08
N LEU A 34 -1.47 2.02 11.05
CA LEU A 34 -0.86 1.36 9.92
C LEU A 34 -1.88 0.40 9.31
N VAL A 35 -2.24 0.65 8.05
CA VAL A 35 -3.22 -0.14 7.30
C VAL A 35 -2.51 -0.84 6.16
N ASP A 36 -2.52 -2.17 6.16
CA ASP A 36 -1.98 -3.00 5.10
C ASP A 36 -2.84 -2.91 3.83
N SER A 37 -2.20 -2.87 2.67
CA SER A 37 -2.87 -2.90 1.37
C SER A 37 -2.13 -3.82 0.41
N TYR A 38 -2.90 -4.47 -0.46
CA TYR A 38 -2.40 -5.57 -1.27
C TYR A 38 -2.77 -5.42 -2.74
N CYS A 39 -1.91 -5.98 -3.58
CA CYS A 39 -2.02 -5.93 -5.02
C CYS A 39 -3.30 -6.64 -5.49
N ILE A 40 -4.04 -5.99 -6.38
CA ILE A 40 -5.26 -6.54 -7.00
C ILE A 40 -5.04 -7.02 -8.45
N ASP A 41 -3.81 -6.93 -8.95
CA ASP A 41 -3.51 -7.38 -10.30
C ASP A 41 -3.77 -8.91 -10.40
N PRO A 42 -4.58 -9.37 -11.38
CA PRO A 42 -4.89 -10.78 -11.54
C PRO A 42 -3.63 -11.63 -11.71
N GLY A 43 -3.55 -12.76 -11.00
CA GLY A 43 -2.43 -13.68 -11.10
C GLY A 43 -1.09 -13.20 -10.51
N CYS A 44 -0.99 -11.96 -10.03
CA CYS A 44 0.24 -11.44 -9.43
C CYS A 44 0.55 -12.11 -8.07
N ASP A 45 1.78 -12.58 -7.87
CA ASP A 45 2.32 -13.02 -6.57
C ASP A 45 3.48 -12.13 -6.11
N CYS A 46 3.25 -10.83 -5.96
CA CYS A 46 4.32 -9.88 -5.64
C CYS A 46 4.90 -10.02 -4.23
N ARG A 47 4.20 -10.68 -3.29
CA ARG A 47 4.63 -10.87 -1.90
C ARG A 47 5.15 -9.60 -1.22
N LYS A 48 4.40 -8.52 -1.45
CA LYS A 48 4.66 -7.16 -0.95
C LYS A 48 3.37 -6.53 -0.44
N THR A 49 3.49 -5.68 0.56
CA THR A 49 2.42 -4.79 1.06
C THR A 49 2.79 -3.33 0.81
N MET A 50 1.76 -2.49 0.64
CA MET A 50 1.90 -1.05 0.81
C MET A 50 1.15 -0.68 2.10
N VAL A 51 1.84 -0.15 3.09
CA VAL A 51 1.27 0.22 4.38
C VAL A 51 0.92 1.69 4.36
N LEU A 52 -0.37 1.99 4.38
CA LEU A 52 -0.86 3.36 4.49
C LEU A 52 -0.80 3.78 5.95
N VAL A 53 -0.07 4.85 6.24
CA VAL A 53 0.10 5.35 7.60
C VAL A 53 -0.77 6.58 7.82
N TYR A 54 -1.63 6.51 8.83
CA TYR A 54 -2.55 7.57 9.22
C TYR A 54 -2.15 8.17 10.56
N TYR A 55 -2.03 9.49 10.62
CA TYR A 55 -1.92 10.27 11.85
C TYR A 55 -3.20 11.09 12.01
N GLU A 56 -3.90 10.94 13.14
CA GLU A 56 -5.18 11.62 13.40
C GLU A 56 -6.18 11.55 12.22
N ARG A 57 -6.31 10.36 11.61
CA ARG A 57 -7.15 10.08 10.42
C ARG A 57 -6.69 10.72 9.11
N ARG A 58 -5.58 11.46 9.09
CA ARG A 58 -4.95 11.97 7.87
C ARG A 58 -3.93 10.96 7.36
N HIS A 59 -3.99 10.61 6.07
CA HIS A 59 -2.96 9.79 5.43
C HIS A 59 -1.67 10.63 5.30
N VAL A 60 -0.62 10.23 6.01
CA VAL A 60 0.63 11.01 6.15
C VAL A 60 1.84 10.37 5.49
N SER A 61 1.83 9.06 5.25
CA SER A 61 2.91 8.35 4.56
C SER A 61 2.43 7.01 4.00
N THR A 62 3.15 6.46 3.02
CA THR A 62 2.96 5.12 2.48
C THR A 62 4.29 4.38 2.42
N ILE A 63 4.37 3.26 3.12
CA ILE A 63 5.58 2.43 3.20
C ILE A 63 5.37 1.17 2.37
N ALA A 64 6.21 0.94 1.38
CA ALA A 64 6.36 -0.33 0.71
C ALA A 64 7.11 -1.30 1.63
N TYR A 65 6.64 -2.54 1.76
CA TYR A 65 7.40 -3.59 2.43
C TYR A 65 7.30 -4.91 1.68
N GLY A 66 8.43 -5.37 1.15
CA GLY A 66 8.57 -6.68 0.52
C GLY A 66 9.43 -7.61 1.36
N TRP A 67 8.91 -8.80 1.68
CA TRP A 67 9.55 -9.74 2.62
C TRP A 67 10.37 -10.85 1.95
N GLU A 68 10.33 -10.96 0.64
CA GLU A 68 11.09 -11.97 -0.10
C GLU A 68 12.53 -11.57 -0.39
N THR A 69 13.31 -12.54 -0.85
CA THR A 69 14.72 -12.35 -1.22
C THR A 69 14.88 -11.50 -2.49
N THR A 70 16.06 -10.89 -2.69
CA THR A 70 16.42 -10.26 -3.96
C THR A 70 16.24 -11.24 -5.14
N ALA A 71 16.62 -12.51 -4.97
CA ALA A 71 16.51 -13.52 -6.01
C ALA A 71 15.05 -13.79 -6.42
N PHE A 72 14.14 -13.84 -5.45
CA PHE A 72 12.70 -13.91 -5.73
C PHE A 72 12.24 -12.70 -6.54
N TYR A 73 12.57 -11.48 -6.11
CA TYR A 73 12.12 -10.28 -6.81
C TYR A 73 12.73 -10.14 -8.21
N GLN A 74 13.97 -10.58 -8.43
CA GLN A 74 14.56 -10.65 -9.77
C GLN A 74 13.78 -11.60 -10.68
N ALA A 75 13.46 -12.79 -10.19
CA ALA A 75 12.66 -13.76 -10.95
C ALA A 75 11.25 -13.25 -11.23
N TRP A 76 10.58 -12.67 -10.23
CA TRP A 76 9.24 -12.10 -10.37
C TRP A 76 9.20 -10.90 -11.33
N TYR A 77 10.21 -10.03 -11.29
CA TYR A 77 10.30 -8.85 -12.16
C TYR A 77 10.70 -9.21 -13.59
N GLY A 78 11.26 -10.41 -13.81
CA GLY A 78 11.63 -10.94 -15.13
C GLY A 78 12.91 -10.34 -15.71
N ARG A 79 13.68 -9.57 -14.92
CA ARG A 79 14.96 -8.99 -15.33
C ARG A 79 15.84 -8.66 -14.10
N PRO A 80 17.17 -8.51 -14.28
CA PRO A 80 18.04 -8.02 -13.22
C PRO A 80 17.53 -6.68 -12.67
N LEU A 81 17.51 -6.56 -11.34
CA LEU A 81 17.15 -5.33 -10.64
C LEU A 81 18.37 -4.44 -10.52
N ASP A 82 18.24 -3.18 -10.91
CA ASP A 82 19.18 -2.14 -10.51
C ASP A 82 19.09 -1.88 -8.99
N SER A 83 20.04 -1.11 -8.45
CA SER A 83 20.14 -0.82 -7.02
C SER A 83 18.88 -0.15 -6.47
N GLN A 84 18.30 0.78 -7.22
CA GLN A 84 17.11 1.52 -6.83
C GLN A 84 15.88 0.61 -6.78
N THR A 85 15.62 -0.12 -7.86
CA THR A 85 14.49 -1.06 -7.96
C THR A 85 14.57 -2.11 -6.85
N ARG A 86 15.78 -2.63 -6.56
CA ARG A 86 15.96 -3.57 -5.44
C ARG A 86 15.57 -2.93 -4.10
N ALA A 87 16.02 -1.71 -3.82
CA ALA A 87 15.71 -1.00 -2.58
C ALA A 87 14.21 -0.67 -2.44
N GLU A 88 13.51 -0.45 -3.55
CA GLU A 88 12.05 -0.22 -3.55
C GLU A 88 11.23 -1.51 -3.40
N MET A 89 11.81 -2.67 -3.73
CA MET A 89 11.09 -3.95 -3.73
C MET A 89 11.33 -4.77 -2.47
N GLN A 90 12.57 -4.78 -1.96
CA GLN A 90 12.94 -5.59 -0.81
C GLN A 90 13.14 -4.73 0.43
N GLY A 91 12.53 -5.15 1.54
CA GLY A 91 12.58 -4.39 2.79
C GLY A 91 11.62 -3.20 2.78
N PRO A 92 11.67 -2.37 3.85
CA PRO A 92 10.85 -1.18 3.94
C PRO A 92 11.40 -0.03 3.10
N SER A 93 10.53 0.65 2.35
CA SER A 93 10.87 1.85 1.60
C SER A 93 9.68 2.81 1.52
N ILE A 94 9.92 4.10 1.33
CA ILE A 94 8.83 5.06 1.12
C ILE A 94 8.40 4.99 -0.34
N VAL A 95 7.10 4.86 -0.58
CA VAL A 95 6.56 4.77 -1.94
C VAL A 95 6.70 6.12 -2.65
N LEU A 96 7.15 6.10 -3.90
CA LEU A 96 7.17 7.29 -4.75
C LEU A 96 5.74 7.87 -4.88
N GLY A 97 5.59 9.15 -4.55
CA GLY A 97 4.27 9.81 -4.53
C GLY A 97 3.47 9.57 -3.24
N SER A 98 4.08 8.96 -2.22
CA SER A 98 3.57 9.01 -0.84
C SER A 98 3.33 10.46 -0.41
N PRO A 99 2.30 10.73 0.42
CA PRO A 99 2.26 11.99 1.17
C PRO A 99 3.57 12.18 1.94
N ASP A 100 4.08 13.41 1.92
CA ASP A 100 5.30 13.82 2.61
C ASP A 100 4.92 14.81 3.73
N LEU A 101 4.15 14.31 4.70
CA LEU A 101 3.60 15.11 5.80
C LEU A 101 4.28 14.83 7.15
N VAL A 102 5.23 13.90 7.15
CA VAL A 102 6.05 13.46 8.28
C VAL A 102 7.41 13.05 7.73
N ALA A 103 8.47 13.18 8.53
CA ALA A 103 9.84 12.86 8.10
C ALA A 103 9.94 11.41 7.59
N PRO A 104 10.27 11.16 6.30
CA PRO A 104 10.25 9.83 5.71
C PRO A 104 11.19 8.84 6.42
N GLU A 105 12.37 9.31 6.80
CA GLU A 105 13.45 8.56 7.44
C GLU A 105 13.04 8.13 8.85
N SER A 106 12.41 9.03 9.61
CA SER A 106 11.86 8.71 10.93
C SER A 106 10.67 7.76 10.86
N MET A 107 9.86 7.85 9.80
CA MET A 107 8.79 6.87 9.58
C MET A 107 9.33 5.49 9.23
N LEU A 108 10.41 5.41 8.45
CA LEU A 108 11.09 4.15 8.16
C LEU A 108 11.75 3.57 9.41
N GLU A 109 12.42 4.39 10.22
CA GLU A 109 12.99 3.99 11.50
C GLU A 109 11.90 3.42 12.42
N LEU A 110 10.80 4.17 12.62
CA LEU A 110 9.66 3.69 13.38
C LEU A 110 9.13 2.35 12.83
N PHE A 111 8.94 2.25 11.52
CA PHE A 111 8.41 1.02 10.91
C PHE A 111 9.35 -0.17 11.13
N ASP A 112 10.67 0.04 11.01
CA ASP A 112 11.68 -0.98 11.25
C ASP A 112 11.61 -1.51 12.69
N THR A 113 11.43 -0.63 13.70
CA THR A 113 11.24 -1.05 15.10
C THR A 113 9.96 -1.87 15.33
N LEU A 114 8.94 -1.70 14.48
CA LEU A 114 7.69 -2.45 14.55
C LEU A 114 7.77 -3.78 13.81
N LEU A 115 8.77 -3.98 12.95
CA LEU A 115 8.88 -5.08 12.00
C LEU A 115 9.43 -6.37 12.62
N ASP A 116 8.94 -6.70 13.80
CA ASP A 116 9.21 -7.96 14.49
C ASP A 116 8.68 -9.19 13.71
N ASP A 117 9.10 -10.39 14.12
CA ASP A 117 8.70 -11.64 13.46
C ASP A 117 7.18 -11.82 13.40
N ALA A 118 6.47 -11.36 14.44
CA ALA A 118 5.02 -11.44 14.51
C ALA A 118 4.36 -10.52 13.47
N TYR A 119 4.89 -9.32 13.26
CA TYR A 119 4.36 -8.38 12.29
C TYR A 119 4.68 -8.80 10.85
N GLN A 120 5.87 -9.34 10.62
CA GLN A 120 6.20 -9.96 9.34
C GLN A 120 5.29 -11.16 9.05
N ALA A 121 5.02 -12.02 10.04
CA ALA A 121 4.09 -13.14 9.90
C ALA A 121 2.65 -12.67 9.64
N HIS A 122 2.23 -11.57 10.27
CA HIS A 122 0.95 -10.92 10.01
C HIS A 122 0.84 -10.54 8.52
N PHE A 123 1.84 -9.85 7.93
CA PHE A 123 1.78 -9.47 6.53
C PHE A 123 1.68 -10.68 5.59
N ARG A 124 2.45 -11.74 5.84
CA ARG A 124 2.40 -12.99 5.06
C ARG A 124 1.02 -13.65 5.13
N HIS A 125 0.45 -13.74 6.32
CA HIS A 125 -0.86 -14.32 6.56
C HIS A 125 -1.98 -13.51 5.88
N GLN A 126 -1.98 -12.19 6.07
CA GLN A 126 -2.96 -11.28 5.50
C GLN A 126 -2.89 -11.25 3.98
N TYR A 127 -1.68 -11.25 3.42
CA TYR A 127 -1.47 -11.39 1.98
C TYR A 127 -2.09 -12.67 1.42
N ALA A 128 -1.81 -13.83 2.04
CA ALA A 128 -2.38 -15.10 1.60
C ALA A 128 -3.92 -15.09 1.65
N ARG A 129 -4.51 -14.58 2.73
CA ARG A 129 -5.96 -14.40 2.86
C ARG A 129 -6.53 -13.48 1.78
N PHE A 130 -5.87 -12.36 1.54
CA PHE A 130 -6.29 -11.38 0.53
C PHE A 130 -6.25 -11.98 -0.87
N ARG A 131 -5.15 -12.65 -1.25
CA ARG A 131 -5.02 -13.33 -2.56
C ARG A 131 -6.08 -14.42 -2.73
N ALA A 132 -6.35 -15.21 -1.69
CA ALA A 132 -7.43 -16.21 -1.71
C ALA A 132 -8.81 -15.56 -1.89
N ALA A 133 -9.07 -14.44 -1.19
CA ALA A 133 -10.34 -13.74 -1.29
C ALA A 133 -10.60 -13.20 -2.71
N ILE A 134 -9.63 -12.51 -3.32
CA ILE A 134 -9.81 -11.93 -4.67
C ILE A 134 -9.78 -12.97 -5.80
N ALA A 135 -9.41 -14.23 -5.50
CA ALA A 135 -9.56 -15.33 -6.46
C ALA A 135 -11.04 -15.75 -6.64
N THR A 136 -11.87 -15.50 -5.63
CA THR A 136 -13.32 -15.78 -5.66
C THR A 136 -14.10 -14.73 -6.44
N GLN A 137 -15.29 -15.07 -6.96
CA GLN A 137 -16.15 -14.09 -7.64
C GLN A 137 -16.55 -12.94 -6.71
N ALA A 138 -16.98 -13.24 -5.49
CA ALA A 138 -17.36 -12.22 -4.51
C ALA A 138 -16.21 -11.25 -4.18
N GLY A 139 -14.98 -11.75 -4.07
CA GLY A 139 -13.81 -10.90 -3.88
C GLY A 139 -13.52 -10.02 -5.11
N LYS A 140 -13.65 -10.56 -6.32
CA LYS A 140 -13.55 -9.77 -7.56
C LYS A 140 -14.59 -8.65 -7.60
N ASP A 141 -15.83 -8.95 -7.22
CA ASP A 141 -16.91 -7.95 -7.19
C ASP A 141 -16.62 -6.82 -6.19
N ARG A 142 -16.02 -7.12 -5.02
CA ARG A 142 -15.55 -6.10 -4.06
C ARG A 142 -14.47 -5.21 -4.66
N VAL A 143 -13.49 -5.80 -5.36
CA VAL A 143 -12.43 -5.06 -6.06
C VAL A 143 -13.02 -4.14 -7.13
N VAL A 144 -13.91 -4.66 -7.98
CA VAL A 144 -14.59 -3.87 -9.02
C VAL A 144 -15.35 -2.70 -8.40
N THR A 145 -16.14 -2.97 -7.37
CA THR A 145 -16.90 -1.94 -6.64
C THR A 145 -15.99 -0.86 -6.09
N PHE A 146 -14.84 -1.23 -5.52
CA PHE A 146 -13.87 -0.27 -5.01
C PHE A 146 -13.29 0.60 -6.15
N VAL A 147 -12.79 -0.03 -7.20
CA VAL A 147 -12.17 0.68 -8.34
C VAL A 147 -13.17 1.62 -9.01
N ASP A 148 -14.42 1.21 -9.17
CA ASP A 148 -15.48 2.02 -9.78
C ASP A 148 -15.83 3.28 -8.96
N ARG A 149 -15.69 3.25 -7.62
CA ARG A 149 -15.89 4.44 -6.76
C ARG A 149 -14.91 5.56 -7.08
N PHE A 150 -13.69 5.22 -7.49
CA PHE A 150 -12.62 6.19 -7.76
C PHE A 150 -12.41 6.48 -9.24
N LYS A 151 -13.11 5.76 -10.13
CA LYS A 151 -13.04 6.00 -11.56
C LYS A 151 -13.59 7.40 -11.88
N PRO A 152 -12.81 8.28 -12.53
CA PRO A 152 -13.29 9.61 -12.91
C PRO A 152 -14.53 9.50 -13.80
N LYS A 153 -15.62 10.16 -13.40
CA LYS A 153 -16.84 10.23 -14.23
C LYS A 153 -16.51 10.96 -15.55
N PRO A 154 -17.16 10.62 -16.68
CA PRO A 154 -16.86 11.22 -17.99
C PRO A 154 -16.82 12.76 -18.01
N ASN A 155 -17.68 13.42 -17.22
CA ASN A 155 -17.77 14.87 -17.14
C ASN A 155 -17.00 15.49 -15.95
N ALA A 156 -16.38 14.70 -15.08
CA ALA A 156 -15.56 15.20 -13.97
C ALA A 156 -14.30 15.91 -14.49
N PRO A 157 -13.70 16.85 -13.73
CA PRO A 157 -12.38 17.39 -14.03
C PRO A 157 -11.36 16.26 -14.23
N CYS A 158 -10.51 16.40 -15.25
CA CYS A 158 -9.53 15.38 -15.57
C CYS A 158 -8.44 15.32 -14.50
N PRO A 159 -8.08 14.13 -13.99
CA PRO A 159 -7.09 13.99 -12.91
C PRO A 159 -5.66 14.39 -13.31
N CYS A 160 -5.37 14.59 -14.60
CA CYS A 160 -4.08 15.13 -15.04
C CYS A 160 -3.90 16.64 -14.80
N GLY A 161 -4.88 17.31 -14.18
CA GLY A 161 -4.80 18.74 -13.85
C GLY A 161 -5.11 19.68 -15.01
N SER A 162 -5.51 19.18 -16.19
CA SER A 162 -5.77 20.01 -17.38
C SER A 162 -7.01 20.92 -17.30
N GLY A 163 -7.84 20.77 -16.26
CA GLY A 163 -9.13 21.46 -16.13
C GLY A 163 -10.22 21.00 -17.12
N ARG A 164 -9.89 20.13 -18.08
CA ARG A 164 -10.85 19.58 -19.06
C ARG A 164 -11.72 18.49 -18.44
N LYS A 165 -12.89 18.24 -19.02
CA LYS A 165 -13.70 17.04 -18.71
C LYS A 165 -12.91 15.78 -19.03
N PHE A 166 -12.94 14.77 -18.16
CA PHE A 166 -12.20 13.51 -18.31
C PHE A 166 -12.37 12.86 -19.70
N LYS A 167 -13.62 12.75 -20.20
CA LYS A 167 -13.93 12.19 -21.53
C LYS A 167 -13.37 12.97 -22.72
N ARG A 168 -12.90 14.20 -22.50
CA ARG A 168 -12.30 15.06 -23.52
C ARG A 168 -10.78 15.20 -23.33
N CYS A 169 -10.19 14.43 -22.42
CA CYS A 169 -8.77 14.45 -22.08
C CYS A 169 -8.24 13.03 -21.91
N CYS A 170 -7.82 12.60 -20.71
CA CYS A 170 -7.24 11.26 -20.49
C CYS A 170 -8.23 10.09 -20.63
N GLY A 171 -9.54 10.36 -20.66
CA GLY A 171 -10.58 9.34 -20.88
C GLY A 171 -11.00 9.19 -22.35
N ARG A 172 -10.17 9.66 -23.28
CA ARG A 172 -10.31 9.40 -24.72
C ARG A 172 -9.64 8.10 -25.10
#